data_AF-A0A6P0K9D4-F1
#
_entry.id   AF-A0A6P0K9D4-F1
#
_cell.length_a   1.000
_cell.length_b   1.000
_cell.length_c   1.000
_cell.angle_alpha   90.00
_cell.angle_beta   90.00
_cell.angle_gamma   90.00
#
_symmetry.space_group_name_H-M   'P 1'
#
loop_
_entity.id
_entity.type
_entity.pdbx_description
1 polymer ?
#
loop_
_entity_poly.entity_id
_entity_poly.type
_entity_poly.pdbx_seq_one_letter_code
_entity_poly.pdbx_strand_id
1 'polypeptide(L)' 'MVKRDKSGSEEGESPLKRLREAAGLSQQELATRIGVAVATISRWERGASPAMMSVPQMRALCKALGISFEELPDHFGPPT' A
#
# COMPACT_ATOMS: atom_id res chain seq x y z
N MET A 1 -22.54 -16.14 -11.88
CA MET A 1 -22.23 -14.71 -12.01
C MET A 1 -20.71 -14.57 -11.98
N VAL A 2 -20.08 -14.64 -13.16
CA VAL A 2 -18.62 -14.64 -13.28
C VAL A 2 -18.14 -13.22 -12.99
N LYS A 3 -17.50 -13.00 -11.83
CA LYS A 3 -16.77 -11.77 -11.56
C LYS A 3 -15.63 -11.73 -12.55
N ARG A 4 -15.63 -10.72 -13.42
CA ARG A 4 -14.55 -10.51 -14.39
C ARG A 4 -13.31 -10.14 -13.61
N ASP A 5 -12.39 -11.09 -13.47
CA ASP A 5 -11.00 -10.80 -13.16
C ASP A 5 -10.45 -9.99 -14.33
N LYS A 6 -10.30 -8.67 -14.13
CA LYS A 6 -9.44 -7.87 -15.01
C LYS A 6 -7.99 -8.14 -14.63
N SER A 7 -7.52 -9.32 -15.02
CA SER A 7 -6.09 -9.56 -15.24
C SER A 7 -5.65 -8.67 -16.41
N GLY A 8 -4.82 -7.67 -16.13
CA GLY A 8 -4.34 -6.77 -17.17
C GLY A 8 -3.57 -5.57 -16.63
N SER A 9 -2.44 -5.82 -15.95
CA SER A 9 -1.27 -4.94 -15.71
C SER A 9 -0.56 -5.17 -14.35
N GLU A 10 -0.71 -6.35 -13.71
CA GLU A 10 -0.35 -6.53 -12.29
C GLU A 10 1.07 -7.06 -12.02
N GLU A 11 1.83 -7.46 -13.05
CA GLU A 11 3.09 -8.21 -12.87
C GLU A 11 4.30 -7.35 -12.49
N GLY A 12 4.13 -6.03 -12.28
CA GLY A 12 5.23 -5.14 -11.90
C GLY A 12 4.82 -3.93 -11.06
N GLU A 13 3.57 -3.86 -10.60
CA GLU A 13 3.09 -2.74 -9.79
C GLU A 13 3.11 -3.06 -8.30
N SER A 14 3.52 -2.09 -7.49
CA SER A 14 3.54 -2.19 -6.05
C SER A 14 2.15 -2.50 -5.46
N PRO A 15 2.01 -3.54 -4.61
CA PRO A 15 0.77 -3.81 -3.90
C PRO A 15 0.29 -2.62 -3.06
N LEU A 16 1.22 -1.92 -2.40
CA LEU A 16 0.89 -0.72 -1.63
C LEU A 16 0.36 0.40 -2.52
N LYS A 17 0.99 0.63 -3.69
CA LYS A 17 0.55 1.62 -4.67
C LYS A 17 -0.88 1.33 -5.13
N ARG A 18 -1.17 0.07 -5.47
CA ARG A 18 -2.50 -0.37 -5.90
C ARG A 18 -3.56 -0.11 -4.82
N LEU A 19 -3.29 -0.51 -3.58
CA LEU A 19 -4.21 -0.29 -2.45
C LEU A 19 -4.42 1.21 -2.18
N ARG A 20 -3.36 2.01 -2.23
CA ARG A 20 -3.42 3.46 -2.06
C ARG A 20 -4.30 4.11 -3.12
N GLU A 21 -4.13 3.73 -4.38
CA GLU A 21 -4.88 4.28 -5.50
C GLU A 21 -6.34 3.82 -5.49
N ALA A 22 -6.60 2.58 -5.09
CA ALA A 22 -7.96 2.08 -4.85
C ALA A 22 -8.68 2.85 -3.72
N ALA A 23 -7.92 3.29 -2.70
CA ALA A 23 -8.43 4.17 -1.64
C ALA A 23 -8.53 5.65 -2.06
N GLY A 24 -8.17 6.00 -3.31
CA GLY A 24 -8.24 7.36 -3.85
C GLY A 24 -7.23 8.32 -3.22
N LEU A 25 -6.10 7.81 -2.72
CA LEU A 25 -5.12 8.61 -1.99
C LEU A 25 -3.87 8.89 -2.82
N SER A 26 -3.29 10.07 -2.68
CA SER A 26 -1.90 10.35 -3.08
C SER A 26 -0.91 9.80 -2.05
N GLN A 27 0.38 9.69 -2.42
CA GLN A 27 1.44 9.30 -1.47
C GLN A 27 1.53 10.28 -0.29
N GLN A 28 1.32 11.58 -0.54
CA GLN A 28 1.34 12.62 0.49
C GLN A 28 0.20 12.44 1.50
N GLU A 29 -1.01 12.17 1.02
CA GLU A 29 -2.18 11.97 1.89
C GLU A 29 -2.07 10.70 2.72
N LEU A 30 -1.56 9.62 2.12
CA LEU A 30 -1.29 8.38 2.85
C LEU A 30 -0.23 8.61 3.93
N ALA A 31 0.89 9.25 3.58
CA ALA A 31 1.96 9.59 4.52
C ALA A 31 1.45 10.43 5.71
N THR A 32 0.63 11.45 5.45
CA THR A 32 0.00 12.27 6.51
C THR A 32 -0.90 11.45 7.43
N ARG A 33 -1.72 10.54 6.89
CA ARG A 33 -2.62 9.70 7.70
C ARG A 33 -1.87 8.71 8.61
N ILE A 34 -0.73 8.19 8.14
CA ILE A 34 0.07 7.23 8.90
C ILE A 34 1.09 7.92 9.82
N GLY A 35 1.39 9.20 9.59
CA GLY A 35 2.39 9.94 10.36
C GLY A 35 3.82 9.59 9.97
N VAL A 36 4.11 9.51 8.66
CA VAL A 36 5.45 9.29 8.11
C VAL A 36 5.79 10.34 7.05
N ALA A 37 7.06 10.42 6.65
CA ALA A 37 7.46 11.25 5.51
C ALA A 37 6.97 10.64 4.19
N VAL A 38 6.63 11.46 3.20
CA VAL A 38 6.23 10.98 1.85
C VAL A 38 7.30 10.09 1.20
N ALA A 39 8.58 10.44 1.43
CA ALA A 39 9.70 9.65 0.96
C ALA A 39 9.69 8.21 1.49
N THR A 40 9.11 7.97 2.67
CA THR A 40 8.93 6.62 3.22
C THR A 40 7.94 5.81 2.38
N ILE A 41 6.79 6.39 2.02
CA ILE A 41 5.81 5.74 1.12
C ILE A 41 6.44 5.45 -0.24
N SER A 42 7.14 6.43 -0.82
CA SER A 42 7.84 6.25 -2.10
C SER A 42 8.91 5.15 -2.06
N ARG A 43 9.62 4.97 -0.93
CA ARG A 43 10.59 3.88 -0.77
C ARG A 43 9.91 2.52 -0.68
N TRP A 44 8.81 2.43 0.08
CA TRP A 44 8.03 1.20 0.20
C TRP A 44 7.43 0.78 -1.15
N GLU A 45 6.80 1.70 -1.88
CA GLU A 45 6.21 1.42 -3.20
C GLU A 45 7.25 1.05 -4.27
N ARG A 46 8.53 1.39 -4.08
CA ARG A 46 9.61 0.99 -5.00
C ARG A 46 10.37 -0.25 -4.52
N GLY A 47 10.02 -0.82 -3.36
CA GLY A 47 10.77 -1.92 -2.76
C GLY A 47 12.20 -1.53 -2.33
N ALA A 48 12.50 -0.24 -2.18
CA ALA A 48 13.84 0.25 -1.87
C ALA A 48 14.27 -0.04 -0.42
N SER A 49 13.32 -0.36 0.46
CA SER A 49 13.58 -0.76 1.85
C SER A 49 12.39 -1.55 2.40
N PRO A 50 12.62 -2.49 3.33
CA PRO A 50 11.54 -3.13 4.08
C PRO A 50 10.64 -2.10 4.77
N ALA A 51 9.35 -2.40 4.84
CA ALA A 51 8.38 -1.55 5.52
C ALA A 51 8.48 -1.71 7.03
N MET A 52 9.29 -0.87 7.68
CA MET A 52 9.39 -0.82 9.13
C MET A 52 8.44 0.25 9.67
N MET A 53 7.48 -0.16 10.49
CA MET A 53 6.55 0.74 11.16
C MET A 53 6.11 0.18 12.52
N SER A 54 5.64 1.09 13.38
CA SER A 54 5.06 0.74 14.68
C SER A 54 3.63 0.21 14.56
N VAL A 55 3.13 -0.46 15.60
CA VAL A 55 1.74 -0.96 15.64
C VAL A 55 0.68 0.15 15.43
N PRO A 56 0.82 1.36 16.02
CA PRO A 56 -0.09 2.47 15.73
C PRO A 56 -0.10 2.88 14.25
N GLN A 57 1.07 2.89 13.60
CA GLN A 57 1.20 3.20 12.17
C GLN A 57 0.57 2.11 11.31
N MET A 58 0.75 0.83 11.66
CA MET A 58 0.10 -0.29 10.98
C MET A 58 -1.43 -0.17 11.05
N ARG A 59 -1.97 0.17 12.24
CA ARG A 59 -3.40 0.42 12.43
C ARG A 59 -3.88 1.60 11.58
N ALA A 60 -3.10 2.69 11.53
CA ALA A 60 -3.42 3.86 10.73
C ALA A 60 -3.39 3.56 9.22
N LEU A 61 -2.45 2.73 8.77
CA LEU A 61 -2.36 2.24 7.40
C LEU A 61 -3.62 1.46 7.00
N CYS A 62 -4.00 0.44 7.78
CA CYS A 62 -5.22 -0.36 7.53
C CYS A 62 -6.45 0.55 7.44
N LYS A 63 -6.60 1.47 8.40
CA LYS A 63 -7.71 2.44 8.42
C LYS A 63 -7.70 3.38 7.21
N ALA A 64 -6.54 3.86 6.79
CA ALA A 64 -6.39 4.78 5.65
C ALA A 64 -6.70 4.08 4.32
N LEU A 65 -6.30 2.81 4.18
CA LEU A 65 -6.54 1.99 3.00
C LEU A 65 -7.95 1.39 2.95
N GLY A 66 -8.66 1.36 4.10
CA GLY A 66 -10.00 0.78 4.19
C GLY A 66 -10.00 -0.75 4.15
N ILE A 67 -8.90 -1.39 4.58
CA ILE A 67 -8.71 -2.85 4.57
C ILE A 67 -8.46 -3.37 5.99
N SER A 68 -8.66 -4.67 6.19
CA SER A 68 -8.26 -5.36 7.43
C SER A 68 -6.76 -5.69 7.44
N PHE A 69 -6.26 -6.18 8.57
CA PHE A 69 -4.87 -6.61 8.68
C PHE A 69 -4.58 -7.85 7.82
N GLU A 70 -5.56 -8.74 7.68
CA GLU A 70 -5.46 -9.98 6.90
C GLU A 70 -5.38 -9.71 5.39
N GLU A 71 -5.84 -8.55 4.94
CA GLU A 71 -5.77 -8.10 3.55
C GLU A 71 -4.47 -7.35 3.22
N LEU A 72 -3.62 -7.06 4.22
CA LEU A 72 -2.33 -6.43 3.95
C LEU A 72 -1.41 -7.40 3.19
N PRO A 73 -0.72 -6.91 2.15
CA PRO A 73 0.25 -7.72 1.44
C PRO A 73 1.52 -7.90 2.29
N ASP A 74 2.17 -9.05 2.13
CA ASP A 74 3.43 -9.37 2.80
C ASP A 74 4.60 -8.45 2.37
N HIS A 75 4.48 -7.81 1.21
CA HIS A 75 5.44 -6.87 0.66
C HIS A 75 4.76 -5.68 -0.01
N PHE A 76 5.39 -4.51 0.08
CA PHE A 76 4.85 -3.25 -0.48
C PHE A 76 5.46 -2.87 -1.83
N GLY A 77 6.68 -3.32 -2.14
CA GLY A 77 7.30 -3.08 -3.45
C GLY A 77 6.73 -3.99 -4.54
N PRO A 78 7.13 -3.80 -5.81
CA PRO A 78 6.78 -4.73 -6.88
C PRO A 78 7.23 -6.17 -6.56
N PRO A 79 6.51 -7.19 -7.05
CA PRO A 79 6.96 -8.58 -6.95
C PRO A 79 8.30 -8.76 -7.68
N THR A 80 9.22 -9.50 -7.05
CA THR A 80 10.54 -9.87 -7.62
C THR A 80 10.52 -11.26 -8.19
#